data_AF-A0A917A3D3-F1
#
_entry.id   AF-A0A917A3D3-F1
#
_cell.length_a   1.000
_cell.length_b   1.000
_cell.length_c   1.000
_cell.angle_alpha   90.00
_cell.angle_beta   90.00
_cell.angle_gamma   90.00
#
_symmetry.space_group_name_H-M   'P 1'
#
loop_
_entity.id
_entity.type
_entity.pdbx_description
1 polymer ?
#
loop_
_entity_poly.entity_id
_entity_poly.type
_entity_poly.pdbx_seq_one_letter_code
_entity_poly.pdbx_strand_id
1 'polypeptide(L)'
;MSEKFLCPKCKTKVPFKETFNFKKNHITKCSNCGAELTPKNVKSWNFGFFIGFIGVVIPAYTILHLYKSFLLAVFVGIVTGAIAILGIAYYTYLTTEFKEID
;
A
#
# COMPACT_ATOMS: atom_id res chain seq x y z
N MET A 1 -12.65 -8.24 14.01
CA MET A 1 -11.52 -7.74 13.22
C MET A 1 -10.82 -6.66 14.03
N SER A 2 -9.53 -6.83 14.33
CA SER A 2 -8.76 -5.88 15.16
C SER A 2 -8.34 -4.68 14.30
N GLU A 3 -8.83 -3.48 14.62
CA GLU A 3 -8.52 -2.25 13.87
C GLU A 3 -7.08 -1.79 14.20
N LYS A 4 -6.12 -2.04 13.30
CA LYS A 4 -4.69 -1.78 13.56
C LYS A 4 -4.18 -0.38 13.21
N PHE A 5 -5.04 0.51 12.70
CA PHE A 5 -4.65 1.87 12.28
C PHE A 5 -5.02 2.97 13.28
N LEU A 6 -4.81 2.67 14.56
CA LEU A 6 -5.14 3.55 15.67
C LEU A 6 -3.87 4.20 16.20
N CYS A 7 -3.93 5.49 16.50
CA CYS A 7 -2.86 6.15 17.25
C CYS A 7 -2.73 5.47 18.63
N PRO A 8 -1.52 5.04 19.05
CA PRO A 8 -1.32 4.37 20.34
C PRO A 8 -1.72 5.24 21.54
N LYS A 9 -1.65 6.57 21.40
CA LYS A 9 -1.92 7.53 22.47
C LYS A 9 -3.41 7.91 22.60
N CYS A 10 -4.08 8.19 21.48
CA CYS A 10 -5.47 8.69 21.48
C CYS A 10 -6.48 7.73 20.85
N LYS A 11 -6.06 6.52 20.45
CA LYS A 11 -6.89 5.51 19.77
C LYS A 11 -7.71 6.07 18.61
N THR A 12 -7.25 7.15 17.99
CA THR A 12 -7.94 7.79 16.87
C THR A 12 -7.44 7.18 15.57
N LYS A 13 -8.34 6.94 14.61
CA LYS A 13 -7.97 6.40 13.28
C LYS A 13 -7.12 7.40 12.52
N VAL A 14 -5.96 6.96 12.06
CA VAL A 14 -5.09 7.77 11.18
C VAL A 14 -5.67 7.76 9.77
N PRO A 15 -5.74 8.90 9.06
CA PRO A 15 -6.37 8.96 7.74
C PRO A 15 -5.65 8.07 6.72
N PHE A 16 -6.44 7.33 5.91
CA PHE A 16 -5.95 6.38 4.88
C PHE A 16 -4.97 7.02 3.88
N LYS A 17 -5.08 8.33 3.63
CA LYS A 17 -4.18 9.08 2.75
C LYS A 17 -2.71 9.01 3.20
N GLU A 18 -2.46 8.95 4.50
CA GLU A 18 -1.11 8.80 5.05
C GLU A 18 -0.48 7.46 4.67
N THR A 19 -1.29 6.45 4.31
CA THR A 19 -0.81 5.15 3.83
C THR A 19 0.02 5.25 2.56
N PHE A 20 -0.30 6.22 1.70
CA PHE A 20 0.44 6.47 0.46
C PHE A 20 1.69 7.33 0.68
N ASN A 21 1.80 8.01 1.83
CA ASN A 21 2.95 8.83 2.21
C ASN A 21 3.97 8.08 3.08
N PHE A 22 3.73 6.81 3.44
CA PHE A 22 4.70 6.03 4.21
C PHE A 22 5.99 5.77 3.43
N LYS A 23 6.98 6.63 3.69
CA LYS A 23 8.39 6.35 3.42
C LYS A 23 9.04 5.75 4.66
N LYS A 24 10.12 4.97 4.47
CA LYS A 24 10.99 4.53 5.58
C LYS A 24 11.41 5.78 6.37
N ASN A 25 11.11 5.81 7.67
CA ASN A 25 11.35 6.93 8.59
C ASN A 25 10.44 8.16 8.41
N HIS A 26 9.29 8.04 7.75
CA HIS A 26 8.33 9.13 7.77
C HIS A 26 7.70 9.24 9.17
N ILE A 27 7.87 10.39 9.79
CA ILE A 27 7.24 10.74 11.06
C ILE A 27 5.89 11.36 10.72
N THR A 28 4.80 10.73 11.13
CA THR A 28 3.45 11.24 10.91
C THR A 28 2.93 11.80 12.24
N LYS A 29 2.58 13.09 12.28
CA LYS A 29 1.96 13.69 13.47
C LYS A 29 0.49 13.33 13.53
N CYS A 30 0.04 12.83 14.68
CA CYS A 30 -1.39 12.60 14.90
C CYS A 30 -2.12 13.95 14.98
N SER A 31 -3.13 14.16 14.13
CA SER A 31 -3.91 15.42 14.13
C SER A 31 -4.72 15.65 15.42
N ASN A 32 -4.94 14.61 16.24
CA ASN A 32 -5.73 14.72 17.47
C ASN A 32 -4.87 14.94 18.72
N CYS A 33 -3.76 14.21 18.86
CA CYS A 33 -2.91 14.28 20.06
C CYS A 33 -1.52 14.91 19.83
N GLY A 34 -1.18 15.26 18.59
CA GLY A 34 0.12 15.82 18.22
C GLY A 34 1.30 14.85 18.30
N ALA A 35 1.08 13.59 18.72
CA ALA A 35 2.13 12.61 18.89
C ALA A 35 2.80 12.24 17.56
N GLU A 36 4.12 12.10 17.59
CA GLU A 36 4.94 11.67 16.45
C GLU A 36 4.91 10.14 16.33
N LEU A 37 4.34 9.66 15.23
CA LEU A 37 4.16 8.24 14.98
C LEU A 37 5.13 7.79 13.89
N THR A 38 5.81 6.66 14.15
CA THR A 38 6.53 5.93 13.10
C THR A 38 5.86 4.60 12.81
N PRO A 39 5.75 4.21 11.52
CA PRO A 39 5.34 2.87 11.17
C PRO A 39 6.38 1.85 11.65
N LYS A 40 5.97 0.90 12.50
CA LYS A 40 6.84 -0.12 13.10
C LYS A 40 7.43 -1.08 12.06
N ASN A 41 6.68 -1.32 10.99
CA ASN A 41 7.06 -2.21 9.88
C ASN A 41 6.75 -1.54 8.55
N VAL A 42 7.72 -0.85 7.98
CA VAL A 42 7.62 -0.35 6.61
C VAL A 42 8.05 -1.49 5.68
N LYS A 43 7.08 -2.15 5.04
CA LYS A 43 7.37 -3.21 4.08
C LYS A 43 8.23 -2.62 2.95
N SER A 44 9.38 -3.24 2.70
CA SER A 44 10.41 -2.70 1.80
C SER A 44 9.86 -2.40 0.40
N TRP A 45 10.42 -1.38 -0.26
CA TRP A 45 10.07 -0.98 -1.64
C TRP A 45 10.21 -2.13 -2.65
N ASN A 46 11.09 -3.11 -2.37
CA ASN A 46 11.20 -4.37 -3.14
C ASN A 46 9.89 -5.16 -3.20
N PHE A 47 9.03 -5.06 -2.19
CA PHE A 47 7.72 -5.69 -2.18
C PHE A 47 6.78 -5.04 -3.21
N GLY A 48 6.86 -3.72 -3.39
CA GLY A 48 6.13 -3.00 -4.42
C GLY A 48 6.56 -3.39 -5.83
N PHE A 49 7.86 -3.55 -6.06
CA PHE A 49 8.39 -4.02 -7.35
C PHE A 49 7.91 -5.44 -7.69
N PHE A 50 8.01 -6.36 -6.73
CA PHE A 50 7.58 -7.75 -6.93
C PHE A 50 6.08 -7.85 -7.24
N ILE A 51 5.25 -7.05 -6.57
CA ILE A 51 3.81 -7.05 -6.83
C ILE A 51 3.46 -6.32 -8.12
N GLY A 52 4.17 -5.24 -8.48
CA GLY A 52 4.03 -4.63 -9.80
C GLY A 52 4.32 -5.65 -10.90
N PHE A 53 5.37 -6.46 -10.72
CA PHE A 53 5.73 -7.50 -11.69
C PHE A 53 4.63 -8.58 -11.80
N ILE A 54 4.18 -9.14 -10.68
CA ILE A 54 3.15 -10.18 -10.69
C ILE A 54 1.79 -9.64 -11.12
N GLY A 55 1.43 -8.45 -10.66
CA GLY A 55 0.12 -7.84 -10.86
C GLY A 55 -0.07 -7.17 -12.22
N VAL A 56 1.01 -6.84 -12.93
CA VAL A 56 0.94 -6.14 -14.23
C VAL A 56 1.57 -6.97 -15.35
N VAL A 57 2.80 -7.46 -15.15
CA VAL A 57 3.57 -8.10 -16.23
C VAL A 57 2.99 -9.46 -16.60
N ILE A 58 2.66 -10.29 -15.60
CA ILE A 58 2.10 -11.62 -15.84
C ILE A 58 0.74 -11.55 -16.55
N PRO A 59 -0.25 -10.75 -16.09
CA PRO A 59 -1.53 -10.62 -16.77
C PRO A 59 -1.40 -10.04 -18.17
N ALA A 60 -0.60 -8.98 -18.34
CA ALA A 60 -0.40 -8.35 -19.64
C ALA A 60 0.26 -9.32 -20.64
N TYR A 61 1.29 -10.05 -20.23
CA TYR A 61 1.95 -11.05 -21.07
C TYR A 61 1.01 -12.20 -21.45
N THR A 62 0.22 -12.68 -20.50
CA THR A 62 -0.75 -13.77 -20.72
C THR A 62 -1.80 -13.36 -21.77
N ILE A 63 -2.34 -12.16 -21.65
CA ILE A 63 -3.31 -11.61 -22.61
C ILE A 63 -2.68 -11.33 -23.97
N LEU A 64 -1.44 -10.82 -24.00
CA LEU A 64 -0.72 -10.58 -25.24
C LEU A 64 -0.49 -11.90 -26.00
N HIS A 65 -0.19 -12.99 -25.30
CA HIS A 65 0.01 -14.29 -25.92
C HIS A 65 -1.29 -14.94 -26.41
N LEU A 66 -2.39 -14.80 -25.65
CA LEU A 66 -3.69 -15.41 -25.99
C LEU A 66 -4.42 -14.65 -27.11
N TYR A 67 -4.49 -13.31 -27.01
CA TYR A 67 -5.30 -12.49 -27.89
C TYR A 67 -4.49 -11.79 -28.98
N LYS A 68 -3.14 -11.87 -28.94
CA LYS A 68 -2.19 -11.19 -29.85
C LYS A 68 -2.47 -9.69 -30.01
N SER A 69 -3.16 -9.10 -29.05
CA SER A 69 -3.70 -7.75 -29.10
C SER A 69 -2.98 -6.90 -28.08
N PHE A 70 -2.01 -6.10 -28.54
CA PHE A 70 -1.18 -5.25 -27.68
C PHE A 70 -2.03 -4.28 -26.85
N LEU A 71 -3.03 -3.65 -27.48
CA LEU A 71 -3.88 -2.65 -26.84
C LEU A 71 -4.70 -3.26 -25.68
N LEU A 72 -5.20 -4.48 -25.87
CA LEU A 72 -5.93 -5.22 -24.83
C LEU A 72 -5.00 -5.64 -23.68
N ALA A 73 -3.78 -6.09 -24.00
CA ALA A 73 -2.77 -6.44 -23.01
C ALA A 73 -2.38 -5.25 -22.12
N VAL A 74 -2.18 -4.07 -22.72
CA VAL A 74 -1.90 -2.83 -21.97
C VAL A 74 -3.07 -2.45 -21.07
N PHE A 75 -4.30 -2.51 -21.58
CA PHE A 75 -5.48 -2.16 -20.78
C PHE A 75 -5.65 -3.08 -19.58
N VAL A 76 -5.51 -4.40 -19.79
CA VAL A 76 -5.56 -5.38 -18.71
C VAL A 76 -4.43 -5.16 -17.71
N GLY A 77 -3.20 -4.90 -18.18
CA GLY A 77 -2.06 -4.58 -17.31
C GLY A 77 -2.31 -3.36 -16.41
N ILE A 78 -2.88 -2.28 -16.96
CA ILE A 78 -3.22 -1.08 -16.18
C ILE A 78 -4.29 -1.39 -15.13
N VAL A 79 -5.37 -2.07 -15.51
CA VAL A 79 -6.49 -2.39 -14.60
C VAL A 79 -6.02 -3.31 -13.48
N THR A 80 -5.30 -4.38 -13.82
CA THR A 80 -4.77 -5.35 -12.84
C THR A 80 -3.73 -4.72 -11.93
N GLY A 81 -2.87 -3.85 -12.46
CA GLY A 81 -1.94 -3.05 -11.67
C GLY A 81 -2.61 -2.12 -10.68
N ALA A 82 -3.64 -1.39 -11.11
CA ALA A 82 -4.39 -0.50 -10.23
C ALA A 82 -5.06 -1.26 -9.07
N ILE A 83 -5.68 -2.41 -9.36
CA ILE A 83 -6.30 -3.28 -8.35
C ILE A 83 -5.25 -3.80 -7.37
N ALA A 84 -4.09 -4.25 -7.87
CA ALA A 84 -3.01 -4.75 -7.03
C ALA A 84 -2.48 -3.65 -6.10
N ILE A 85 -2.26 -2.44 -6.60
CA ILE A 85 -1.81 -1.28 -5.79
C ILE A 85 -2.83 -0.96 -4.70
N LEU A 86 -4.12 -0.89 -5.04
CA LEU A 86 -5.19 -0.63 -4.07
C LEU A 86 -5.28 -1.74 -3.01
N GLY A 87 -5.17 -3.00 -3.43
CA GLY A 87 -5.17 -4.16 -2.53
C GLY A 87 -3.99 -4.12 -1.54
N ILE A 88 -2.79 -3.74 -2.00
CA ILE A 88 -1.63 -3.56 -1.12
C ILE A 88 -1.83 -2.38 -0.18
N ALA A 89 -2.32 -1.24 -0.68
CA ALA A 89 -2.58 -0.07 0.16
C ALA A 89 -3.57 -0.42 1.26
N TYR A 90 -4.64 -1.14 0.92
CA TYR A 90 -5.64 -1.64 1.86
C TYR A 90 -5.05 -2.66 2.85
N TYR A 91 -4.26 -3.62 2.37
CA TYR A 91 -3.59 -4.59 3.23
C TYR A 91 -2.61 -3.91 4.20
N THR A 92 -1.85 -2.94 3.72
CA THR A 92 -0.91 -2.14 4.52
C THR A 92 -1.68 -1.34 5.56
N TYR A 93 -2.83 -0.77 5.18
CA TYR A 93 -3.73 -0.09 6.11
C TYR A 93 -4.28 -1.02 7.21
N LEU A 94 -4.54 -2.29 6.91
CA LEU A 94 -5.02 -3.24 7.91
C LEU A 94 -3.92 -3.84 8.79
N THR A 95 -2.67 -3.80 8.35
CA THR A 95 -1.56 -4.53 9.00
C THR A 95 -0.48 -3.65 9.60
N THR A 96 -0.41 -2.37 9.24
CA THR A 96 0.60 -1.47 9.79
C THR A 96 0.24 -1.10 11.22
N GLU A 97 1.17 -1.40 12.13
CA GLU A 97 1.13 -0.95 13.52
C GLU A 97 2.05 0.27 13.68
N PHE A 98 1.60 1.26 14.43
CA PHE A 98 2.36 2.47 14.75
C PHE A 98 3.13 2.31 16.06
N LYS A 99 4.35 2.86 16.12
CA LYS A 99 5.11 3.09 17.35
C LYS A 99 5.24 4.60 17.60
N GLU A 100 5.16 5.00 18.85
CA GLU A 100 5.52 6.37 19.28
C GLU A 100 7.04 6.49 19.27
N ILE A 101 7.54 7.65 18.85
CA ILE A 101 8.95 8.03 19.02
C ILE A 101 8.96 8.93 20.25
N ASP A 102 9.64 8.51 21.32
CA ASP A 102 9.94 9.36 22.48
C ASP A 102 11.07 10.35 22.14
#